data_AF-A0A920UE82-F1
#
_entry.id   AF-A0A920UE82-F1
#
_cell.length_a   1.000
_cell.length_b   1.000
_cell.length_c   1.000
_cell.angle_alpha   90.00
_cell.angle_beta   90.00
_cell.angle_gamma   90.00
#
_symmetry.space_group_name_H-M   'P 1'
#
loop_
_entity.id
_entity.type
_entity.pdbx_description
1 polymer ?
#
loop_
_entity_poly.entity_id
_entity_poly.type
_entity_poly.pdbx_seq_one_letter_code
_entity_poly.pdbx_strand_id
1 'polypeptide(L)'
;MNNDLGNQTGFVMGIYAYHAWFGCCYDFCTENFPGNLFFNPGRAIECQIKNDMFHKLMALQKDYYEANPSGNIISRIKNDITGVRMICGFGLMQCFNITSALSMTPFKMWQLSPSLTLYCIIPILLVFTAVRLGMRVLVRNMQARMESLQRLSGFTVSSLSAIDLIKSQTMRKWSKGRFENENQEMLRRSMKIAWTRSFVLQC
;
A
#
# COMPACT_ATOMS: atom_id res chain seq x y z
N MET A 1 21.81 -54.67 -17.39
CA MET A 1 22.29 -53.30 -17.10
C MET A 1 21.65 -52.20 -17.96
N ASN A 2 20.75 -52.51 -18.91
CA ASN A 2 20.00 -51.51 -19.68
C ASN A 2 18.57 -51.23 -19.16
N ASN A 3 18.02 -52.09 -18.29
CA ASN A 3 16.66 -51.92 -17.75
C ASN A 3 16.58 -50.95 -16.54
N ASP A 4 17.65 -50.79 -15.75
CA ASP A 4 17.65 -49.86 -14.61
C ASP A 4 17.80 -48.38 -15.03
N LEU A 5 18.55 -48.13 -16.10
CA LEU A 5 18.72 -46.77 -16.68
C LEU A 5 17.42 -46.28 -17.34
N GLY A 6 16.62 -47.17 -17.94
CA GLY A 6 15.30 -46.83 -18.49
C GLY A 6 14.26 -46.52 -17.41
N ASN A 7 14.32 -47.22 -16.27
CA ASN A 7 13.42 -46.98 -15.15
C ASN A 7 13.77 -45.69 -14.37
N GLN A 8 15.07 -45.41 -14.18
CA GLN A 8 15.53 -44.15 -13.59
C GLN A 8 15.24 -42.94 -14.48
N THR A 9 15.48 -43.02 -15.79
CA THR A 9 15.18 -41.91 -16.72
C THR A 9 13.68 -41.67 -16.86
N GLY A 10 12.84 -42.72 -16.85
CA GLY A 10 11.39 -42.60 -16.80
C GLY A 10 10.85 -41.96 -15.52
N PHE A 11 11.41 -42.30 -14.35
CA PHE A 11 11.02 -41.72 -13.06
C PHE A 11 11.42 -40.24 -12.96
N VAL A 12 12.63 -39.90 -13.42
CA VAL A 12 13.13 -38.52 -13.45
C VAL A 12 12.31 -37.67 -14.45
N MET A 13 12.01 -38.19 -15.64
CA MET A 13 11.10 -37.53 -16.59
C MET A 13 9.70 -37.33 -16.03
N GLY A 14 9.19 -38.29 -15.24
CA GLY A 14 7.91 -38.16 -14.52
C GLY A 14 7.91 -37.02 -13.51
N ILE A 15 8.98 -36.87 -12.72
CA ILE A 15 9.14 -35.76 -11.77
C ILE A 15 9.23 -34.41 -12.50
N TYR A 16 10.03 -34.31 -13.57
CA TYR A 16 10.13 -33.07 -14.36
C TYR A 16 8.82 -32.73 -15.06
N ALA A 17 8.08 -33.72 -15.58
CA ALA A 17 6.76 -33.51 -16.18
C ALA A 17 5.73 -33.05 -15.13
N TYR A 18 5.75 -33.63 -13.92
CA TYR A 18 4.90 -33.17 -12.81
C TYR A 18 5.26 -31.75 -12.41
N HIS A 19 6.56 -31.43 -12.31
CA HIS A 19 7.04 -30.10 -11.94
C HIS A 19 6.72 -29.03 -12.99
N ALA A 20 6.84 -29.38 -14.28
CA ALA A 20 6.48 -28.53 -15.42
C ALA A 20 4.95 -28.31 -15.50
N TRP A 21 4.15 -29.36 -15.29
CA TRP A 21 2.69 -29.26 -15.26
C TRP A 21 2.21 -28.41 -14.07
N PHE A 22 2.79 -28.61 -12.88
CA PHE A 22 2.50 -27.80 -11.69
C PHE A 22 3.04 -26.36 -11.79
N GLY A 23 4.09 -26.12 -12.60
CA GLY A 23 4.58 -24.80 -12.95
C GLY A 23 3.61 -24.07 -13.87
N CYS A 24 3.24 -24.72 -14.98
CA CYS A 24 2.31 -24.16 -15.96
C CYS A 24 0.91 -23.91 -15.37
N CYS A 25 0.45 -24.78 -14.45
CA CYS A 25 -0.81 -24.60 -13.73
C CYS A 25 -0.72 -23.45 -12.71
N TYR A 26 0.43 -23.26 -12.07
CA TYR A 26 0.68 -22.12 -11.19
C TYR A 26 0.65 -20.81 -11.98
N ASP A 27 1.41 -20.72 -13.07
CA ASP A 27 1.46 -19.53 -13.93
C ASP A 27 0.07 -19.19 -14.48
N PHE A 28 -0.66 -20.22 -14.96
CA PHE A 28 -2.04 -20.08 -15.42
C PHE A 28 -2.99 -19.59 -14.31
N CYS A 29 -2.89 -20.13 -13.09
CA CYS A 29 -3.68 -19.69 -11.95
C CYS A 29 -3.31 -18.27 -11.50
N THR A 30 -2.04 -17.85 -11.54
CA THR A 30 -1.65 -16.50 -11.15
C THR A 30 -2.02 -15.44 -12.18
N GLU A 31 -2.06 -15.77 -13.47
CA GLU A 31 -2.44 -14.80 -14.52
C GLU A 31 -3.95 -14.74 -14.74
N ASN A 32 -4.64 -15.88 -14.84
CA ASN A 32 -6.02 -15.92 -15.29
C ASN A 32 -7.04 -15.86 -14.15
N PHE A 33 -6.70 -16.38 -12.97
CA PHE A 33 -7.63 -16.48 -11.86
C PHE A 33 -7.89 -15.14 -11.16
N PRO A 34 -6.87 -14.33 -10.79
CA PRO A 34 -7.13 -13.12 -10.04
C PRO A 34 -7.86 -12.06 -10.87
N GLY A 35 -7.51 -11.92 -12.15
CA GLY A 35 -8.15 -11.02 -13.11
C GLY A 35 -9.65 -11.24 -13.24
N ASN A 36 -10.07 -12.47 -13.50
CA ASN A 36 -11.47 -12.78 -13.74
C ASN A 36 -12.28 -12.90 -12.44
N LEU A 37 -11.68 -13.45 -11.38
CA LEU A 37 -12.40 -13.71 -10.13
C LEU A 37 -12.57 -12.47 -9.25
N PHE A 38 -11.61 -11.53 -9.23
CA PHE A 38 -11.68 -10.37 -8.34
C PHE A 38 -12.07 -9.08 -9.07
N PHE A 39 -11.65 -8.89 -10.32
CA PHE A 39 -11.93 -7.65 -11.04
C PHE A 39 -13.41 -7.50 -11.38
N ASN A 40 -14.08 -8.60 -11.78
CA ASN A 40 -15.50 -8.57 -12.15
C ASN A 40 -16.43 -8.28 -10.95
N PRO A 41 -16.38 -9.04 -9.84
CA PRO A 41 -17.19 -8.71 -8.66
C PRO A 41 -16.72 -7.43 -7.96
N GLY A 42 -15.42 -7.08 -8.01
CA GLY A 42 -14.93 -5.81 -7.49
C GLY A 42 -15.59 -4.59 -8.14
N ARG A 43 -15.84 -4.63 -9.46
CA ARG A 43 -16.59 -3.59 -10.18
C ARG A 43 -18.07 -3.59 -9.84
N ALA A 44 -18.67 -4.76 -9.62
CA ALA A 44 -20.05 -4.86 -9.18
C ALA A 44 -20.25 -4.25 -7.78
N ILE A 45 -19.35 -4.53 -6.84
CA ILE A 45 -19.32 -3.95 -5.50
C ILE A 45 -19.14 -2.43 -5.57
N GLU A 46 -18.23 -1.94 -6.41
CA GLU A 46 -18.06 -0.49 -6.63
C GLU A 46 -19.35 0.18 -7.11
N CYS A 47 -20.06 -0.46 -8.04
CA CYS A 47 -21.31 0.05 -8.58
C CYS A 47 -22.42 0.08 -7.52
N GLN A 48 -22.53 -0.98 -6.71
CA GLN A 48 -23.49 -1.04 -5.59
C GLN A 48 -23.22 0.08 -4.57
N ILE A 49 -21.98 0.26 -4.15
CA ILE A 49 -21.60 1.33 -3.20
C ILE A 49 -21.95 2.70 -3.76
N LYS A 50 -21.67 2.96 -5.04
CA LYS A 50 -22.03 4.23 -5.70
C LYS A 50 -23.54 4.46 -5.68
N ASN A 51 -24.31 3.43 -5.98
CA ASN A 51 -25.76 3.51 -6.01
C ASN A 51 -26.35 3.77 -4.62
N ASP A 52 -25.90 3.03 -3.60
CA ASP A 52 -26.34 3.20 -2.21
C ASP A 52 -26.01 4.59 -1.67
N MET A 53 -24.79 5.09 -1.94
CA MET A 53 -24.40 6.45 -1.57
C MET A 53 -25.28 7.50 -2.28
N PHE A 54 -25.53 7.33 -3.58
CA PHE A 54 -26.39 8.26 -4.32
C PHE A 54 -27.82 8.30 -3.76
N HIS A 55 -28.40 7.14 -3.46
CA HIS A 55 -29.71 7.06 -2.80
C HIS A 55 -29.71 7.74 -1.42
N LYS A 56 -28.65 7.56 -0.63
CA LYS A 56 -28.53 8.21 0.68
C LYS A 56 -28.41 9.72 0.57
N LEU A 57 -27.70 10.24 -0.43
CA LEU A 57 -27.60 11.68 -0.67
C LEU A 57 -28.95 12.27 -1.09
N MET A 58 -29.73 11.56 -1.91
CA MET A 58 -31.06 12.02 -2.33
C MET A 58 -32.08 12.06 -1.18
N ALA A 59 -31.93 11.19 -0.17
CA ALA A 59 -32.79 11.17 1.00
C ALA A 59 -32.41 12.20 2.10
N LEU A 60 -31.34 12.96 1.90
CA LEU A 60 -30.78 13.84 2.92
C LEU A 60 -31.46 15.23 2.90
N GLN A 61 -31.70 15.80 4.09
CA GLN A 61 -32.36 17.09 4.25
C GLN A 61 -31.48 18.26 3.80
N LYS A 62 -32.13 19.37 3.40
CA LYS A 62 -31.46 20.57 2.89
C LYS A 62 -30.48 21.20 3.88
N ASP A 63 -30.80 21.18 5.18
CA ASP A 63 -29.96 21.71 6.27
C ASP A 63 -28.56 21.08 6.29
N TYR A 64 -28.43 19.81 5.90
CA TYR A 64 -27.13 19.13 5.83
C TYR A 64 -26.23 19.69 4.72
N TYR A 65 -26.82 20.05 3.58
CA TYR A 65 -26.10 20.62 2.44
C TYR A 65 -25.72 22.08 2.64
N GLU A 66 -26.43 22.79 3.51
CA GLU A 66 -26.05 24.14 3.94
C GLU A 66 -24.82 24.11 4.85
N ALA A 67 -24.72 23.11 5.72
CA ALA A 67 -23.55 22.90 6.59
C ALA A 67 -22.34 22.27 5.87
N ASN A 68 -22.56 21.49 4.81
CA ASN A 68 -21.50 20.77 4.08
C ASN A 68 -21.59 21.04 2.58
N PRO A 69 -20.65 21.81 1.99
CA PRO A 69 -20.63 22.07 0.56
C PRO A 69 -20.63 20.77 -0.26
N SER A 70 -21.50 20.69 -1.27
CA SER A 70 -21.66 19.52 -2.15
C SER A 70 -20.34 19.04 -2.75
N GLY A 71 -19.44 19.95 -3.12
CA GLY A 71 -18.11 19.62 -3.65
C GLY A 71 -17.22 18.85 -2.66
N ASN A 72 -17.31 19.13 -1.35
CA ASN A 72 -16.54 18.42 -0.33
C ASN A 72 -17.09 17.00 -0.11
N ILE A 73 -18.42 16.84 -0.15
CA ILE A 73 -19.09 15.54 -0.05
C ILE A 73 -18.69 14.64 -1.22
N ILE A 74 -18.77 15.15 -2.45
CA ILE A 74 -18.40 14.40 -3.67
C ILE A 74 -16.91 14.05 -3.66
N SER A 75 -16.04 14.97 -3.25
CA SER A 75 -14.60 14.72 -3.19
C SER A 75 -14.25 13.60 -2.21
N ARG A 76 -14.85 13.60 -1.02
CA ARG A 76 -14.67 12.54 -0.02
C ARG A 76 -15.16 11.19 -0.55
N ILE A 77 -16.40 11.12 -1.05
CA ILE A 77 -16.99 9.89 -1.60
C ILE A 77 -16.12 9.33 -2.74
N LYS A 78 -15.63 10.19 -3.64
CA LYS A 78 -14.75 9.76 -4.74
C LYS A 78 -13.43 9.18 -4.23
N ASN A 79 -12.80 9.82 -3.24
CA ASN A 79 -11.58 9.32 -2.63
C ASN A 79 -11.80 7.97 -1.96
N ASP A 80 -12.90 7.84 -1.21
CA ASP A 80 -13.24 6.62 -0.48
C ASP A 80 -13.53 5.46 -1.45
N ILE A 81 -14.33 5.69 -2.49
CA ILE A 81 -14.61 4.68 -3.52
C ILE A 81 -13.32 4.27 -4.25
N THR A 82 -12.43 5.22 -4.54
CA THR A 82 -11.13 4.91 -5.15
C THR A 82 -10.28 4.05 -4.22
N GLY A 83 -10.29 4.33 -2.91
CA GLY A 83 -9.65 3.51 -1.88
C GLY A 83 -10.22 2.09 -1.84
N VAL A 84 -11.53 1.94 -1.81
CA VAL A 84 -12.22 0.64 -1.85
C VAL A 84 -11.87 -0.11 -3.13
N ARG A 85 -11.86 0.55 -4.29
CA ARG A 85 -11.44 -0.06 -5.56
C ARG A 85 -10.01 -0.59 -5.51
N MET A 86 -9.09 0.16 -4.91
CA MET A 86 -7.70 -0.31 -4.76
C MET A 86 -7.62 -1.56 -3.87
N ILE A 87 -8.38 -1.61 -2.78
CA ILE A 87 -8.40 -2.77 -1.86
C ILE A 87 -9.06 -3.98 -2.53
N CYS A 88 -10.26 -3.81 -3.10
CA CYS A 88 -11.02 -4.90 -3.73
C CYS A 88 -10.41 -5.38 -5.05
N GLY A 89 -9.82 -4.48 -5.83
CA GLY A 89 -9.15 -4.83 -7.08
C GLY A 89 -7.72 -5.30 -6.82
N PHE A 90 -6.81 -4.35 -6.61
CA PHE A 90 -5.38 -4.63 -6.51
C PHE A 90 -5.00 -5.38 -5.21
N GLY A 91 -5.58 -4.98 -4.07
CA GLY A 91 -5.29 -5.58 -2.77
C GLY A 91 -5.65 -7.06 -2.71
N LEU A 92 -6.89 -7.42 -3.05
CA LEU A 92 -7.33 -8.82 -3.06
C LEU A 92 -6.57 -9.67 -4.07
N MET A 93 -6.30 -9.14 -5.28
CA MET A 93 -5.46 -9.86 -6.26
C MET A 93 -4.07 -10.16 -5.70
N GLN A 94 -3.42 -9.18 -5.07
CA GLN A 94 -2.09 -9.38 -4.51
C GLN A 94 -2.09 -10.30 -3.29
N CYS A 95 -3.11 -10.24 -2.44
CA CYS A 95 -3.27 -11.18 -1.33
C CYS A 95 -3.38 -12.62 -1.83
N PHE A 96 -4.16 -12.86 -2.89
CA PHE A 96 -4.31 -14.19 -3.48
C PHE A 96 -2.98 -14.69 -4.07
N ASN A 97 -2.28 -13.85 -4.83
CA ASN A 97 -0.97 -14.16 -5.42
C ASN A 97 0.08 -14.50 -4.34
N ILE A 98 0.18 -13.69 -3.28
CA ILE A 98 1.13 -13.95 -2.20
C ILE A 98 0.77 -15.24 -1.44
N THR A 99 -0.53 -15.48 -1.20
CA THR A 99 -0.99 -16.68 -0.48
C THR A 99 -0.74 -17.95 -1.29
N SER A 100 -1.00 -17.94 -2.60
CA SER A 100 -0.73 -19.08 -3.48
C SER A 100 0.78 -19.33 -3.59
N ALA A 101 1.58 -18.28 -3.77
CA ALA A 101 3.04 -18.37 -3.81
C ALA A 101 3.61 -18.95 -2.51
N LEU A 102 3.13 -18.48 -1.35
CA LEU A 102 3.61 -18.92 -0.04
C LEU A 102 3.24 -20.37 0.27
N SER A 103 2.12 -20.87 -0.23
CA SER A 103 1.70 -22.26 -0.05
C SER A 103 2.46 -23.22 -0.99
N MET A 104 2.59 -22.86 -2.28
CA MET A 104 3.14 -23.77 -3.30
C MET A 104 4.68 -23.79 -3.35
N THR A 105 5.36 -22.66 -3.09
CA THR A 105 6.83 -22.57 -3.15
C THR A 105 7.54 -23.53 -2.18
N PRO A 106 7.21 -23.56 -0.86
CA PRO A 106 7.87 -24.48 0.07
C PRO A 106 7.53 -25.95 -0.23
N PHE A 107 6.33 -26.22 -0.77
CA PHE A 107 5.94 -27.57 -1.18
C PHE A 107 6.84 -28.09 -2.32
N LYS A 108 7.12 -27.27 -3.34
CA LYS A 108 8.04 -27.62 -4.43
C LYS A 108 9.48 -27.79 -3.95
N MET A 109 9.95 -26.89 -3.07
CA MET A 109 11.33 -26.99 -2.57
C MET A 109 11.56 -28.22 -1.67
N TRP A 110 10.55 -28.65 -0.90
CA TRP A 110 10.66 -29.87 -0.08
C TRP A 110 10.87 -31.11 -0.96
N GLN A 111 10.15 -31.22 -2.09
CA GLN A 111 10.26 -32.38 -2.98
C GLN A 111 11.63 -32.50 -3.65
N LEU A 112 12.34 -31.39 -3.89
CA LEU A 112 13.63 -31.39 -4.57
C LEU A 112 14.80 -31.69 -3.63
N SER A 113 14.93 -30.94 -2.52
CA SER A 113 15.96 -31.20 -1.50
C SER A 113 15.78 -30.32 -0.24
N PRO A 114 15.70 -30.90 0.97
CA PRO A 114 15.54 -30.14 2.24
C PRO A 114 16.75 -29.27 2.63
N SER A 115 17.91 -29.46 1.98
CA SER A 115 19.10 -28.66 2.30
C SER A 115 19.05 -27.27 1.63
N LEU A 116 18.41 -27.14 0.47
CA LEU A 116 18.27 -25.85 -0.22
C LEU A 116 17.24 -24.93 0.47
N THR A 117 16.18 -25.50 1.05
CA THR A 117 15.17 -24.73 1.79
C THR A 117 15.76 -24.01 2.99
N LEU A 118 16.69 -24.64 3.72
CA LEU A 118 17.35 -24.03 4.87
C LEU A 118 18.15 -22.79 4.47
N TYR A 119 18.84 -22.84 3.33
CA TYR A 119 19.56 -21.68 2.77
C TYR A 119 18.63 -20.56 2.31
N CYS A 120 17.43 -20.86 1.82
CA CYS A 120 16.44 -19.84 1.42
C CYS A 120 15.68 -19.20 2.60
N ILE A 121 15.53 -19.90 3.73
CA ILE A 121 14.86 -19.35 4.91
C ILE A 121 15.68 -18.21 5.56
N ILE A 122 17.01 -18.31 5.55
CA ILE A 122 17.91 -17.31 6.12
C ILE A 122 17.69 -15.90 5.53
N PRO A 123 17.73 -15.68 4.20
CA PRO A 123 17.48 -14.37 3.62
C PRO A 123 16.04 -13.89 3.82
N ILE A 124 15.04 -14.80 3.81
CA ILE A 124 13.64 -14.44 4.07
C ILE A 124 13.47 -13.86 5.48
N LEU A 125 14.08 -14.48 6.50
CA LEU A 125 14.01 -13.99 7.88
C LEU A 125 14.74 -12.65 8.05
N LEU A 126 15.88 -12.47 7.36
CA LEU A 126 16.62 -11.21 7.37
C LEU A 126 15.80 -10.08 6.73
N VAL A 127 15.19 -10.31 5.56
CA VAL A 127 14.33 -9.32 4.90
C VAL A 127 13.10 -9.03 5.77
N PHE A 128 12.45 -10.05 6.34
CA PHE A 128 11.28 -9.86 7.19
C PHE A 128 11.58 -8.98 8.41
N THR A 129 12.72 -9.19 9.07
CA THR A 129 13.13 -8.38 10.22
C THR A 129 13.50 -6.95 9.81
N ALA A 130 14.20 -6.76 8.70
CA ALA A 130 14.53 -5.44 8.14
C ALA A 130 13.26 -4.64 7.80
N VAL A 131 12.29 -5.26 7.12
CA VAL A 131 11.01 -4.62 6.77
C VAL A 131 10.20 -4.27 8.02
N ARG A 132 10.14 -5.14 9.03
CA ARG A 132 9.45 -4.87 10.30
C ARG A 132 10.03 -3.66 11.02
N LEU A 133 11.35 -3.52 11.06
CA LEU A 133 12.03 -2.38 11.66
C LEU A 133 11.78 -1.11 10.85
N GLY A 134 11.96 -1.18 9.52
CA GLY A 134 11.72 -0.07 8.60
C GLY A 134 10.28 0.44 8.67
N MET A 135 9.29 -0.45 8.75
CA MET A 135 7.88 -0.09 8.82
C MET A 135 7.53 0.64 10.13
N ARG A 136 8.08 0.23 11.29
CA ARG A 136 7.87 0.98 12.55
C ARG A 136 8.44 2.39 12.45
N VAL A 137 9.64 2.54 11.91
CA VAL A 137 10.29 3.85 11.74
C VAL A 137 9.49 4.71 10.75
N LEU A 138 9.02 4.13 9.66
CA LEU A 138 8.22 4.81 8.65
C LEU A 138 6.91 5.33 9.23
N VAL A 139 6.14 4.50 9.94
CA VAL A 139 4.86 4.91 10.55
C VAL A 139 5.06 6.06 11.54
N ARG A 140 6.08 5.96 12.39
CA ARG A 140 6.40 7.00 13.38
C ARG A 140 6.77 8.32 12.72
N ASN A 141 7.57 8.26 11.66
CA ASN A 141 7.95 9.43 10.89
C ASN A 141 6.79 10.03 10.09
N MET A 142 5.88 9.21 9.57
CA MET A 142 4.67 9.67 8.88
C MET A 142 3.74 10.43 9.84
N GLN A 143 3.55 9.93 11.06
CA GLN A 143 2.79 10.63 12.11
C GLN A 143 3.43 11.98 12.46
N ALA A 144 4.74 12.02 12.68
CA ALA A 144 5.46 13.27 12.96
C ALA A 144 5.35 14.29 11.82
N ARG A 145 5.24 13.82 10.57
CA ARG A 145 4.99 14.65 9.39
C ARG A 145 3.57 15.23 9.39
N MET A 146 2.57 14.40 9.62
CA MET A 146 1.18 14.85 9.71
C MET A 146 0.99 15.90 10.80
N GLU A 147 1.63 15.73 11.96
CA GLU A 147 1.59 16.70 13.04
C GLU A 147 2.24 18.05 12.65
N SER A 148 3.40 18.02 11.99
CA SER A 148 4.04 19.25 11.49
C SER A 148 3.20 19.97 10.43
N LEU A 149 2.52 19.23 9.55
CA LEU A 149 1.61 19.79 8.55
C LEU A 149 0.38 20.43 9.20
N GLN A 150 -0.18 19.80 10.22
CA GLN A 150 -1.31 20.36 10.98
C GLN A 150 -0.92 21.66 11.69
N ARG A 151 0.27 21.71 12.31
CA ARG A 151 0.78 22.93 12.96
C ARG A 151 1.01 24.06 11.96
N LEU A 152 1.64 23.78 10.83
CA LEU A 152 1.88 24.80 9.79
C LEU A 152 0.56 25.32 9.19
N SER A 153 -0.39 24.41 8.92
CA SER A 153 -1.72 24.78 8.43
C SER A 153 -2.44 25.67 9.45
N GLY A 154 -2.44 25.29 10.73
CA GLY A 154 -2.99 26.10 11.81
C GLY A 154 -2.37 27.49 11.91
N PHE A 155 -1.03 27.57 11.86
CA PHE A 155 -0.32 28.85 11.87
C PHE A 155 -0.66 29.73 10.66
N THR A 156 -0.79 29.13 9.46
CA THR A 156 -1.15 29.84 8.23
C THR A 156 -2.56 30.39 8.30
N VAL A 157 -3.53 29.60 8.79
CA VAL A 157 -4.92 30.03 8.98
C VAL A 157 -5.00 31.14 10.03
N SER A 158 -4.34 30.99 11.19
CA SER A 158 -4.31 32.05 12.21
C SER A 158 -3.64 33.33 11.71
N SER A 159 -2.59 33.22 10.90
CA SER A 159 -1.91 34.38 10.31
C SER A 159 -2.76 35.08 9.26
N LEU A 160 -3.56 34.33 8.48
CA LEU A 160 -4.56 34.89 7.56
C LEU A 160 -5.66 35.64 8.31
N SER A 161 -6.15 35.10 9.43
CA SER A 161 -7.15 35.78 10.27
C SER A 161 -6.60 37.03 10.96
N ALA A 162 -5.29 37.11 11.21
CA ALA A 162 -4.62 38.25 11.84
C ALA A 162 -3.87 39.16 10.84
N ILE A 163 -4.11 39.01 9.53
CA ILE A 163 -3.29 39.64 8.49
C ILE A 163 -3.36 41.17 8.50
N ASP A 164 -4.50 41.74 8.88
CA ASP A 164 -4.69 43.18 9.02
C ASP A 164 -3.93 43.74 10.25
N LEU A 165 -3.82 42.94 11.32
CA LEU A 165 -3.02 43.26 12.51
C LEU A 165 -1.52 43.19 12.22
N ILE A 166 -1.07 42.21 11.42
CA ILE A 166 0.34 42.02 11.04
C ILE A 166 0.82 43.11 10.07
N LYS A 167 -0.09 43.64 9.23
CA LYS A 167 0.19 44.77 8.32
C LYS A 167 0.32 46.11 9.04
N SER A 168 -0.29 46.29 10.21
CA SER A 168 -0.44 47.62 10.81
C SER A 168 0.79 48.14 11.57
N GLN A 169 1.70 47.33 12.11
CA GLN A 169 3.04 47.78 12.58
C GLN A 169 3.95 46.66 13.15
N THR A 170 5.28 46.84 13.00
CA THR A 170 6.45 46.28 13.75
C THR A 170 6.66 44.75 13.83
N MET A 171 5.63 43.90 13.81
CA MET A 171 5.73 42.44 14.04
C MET A 171 6.03 41.60 12.79
N ARG A 172 6.11 42.21 11.60
CA ARG A 172 6.37 41.53 10.32
C ARG A 172 7.68 40.72 10.32
N LYS A 173 8.73 41.23 10.98
CA LYS A 173 10.02 40.52 11.11
C LYS A 173 9.90 39.29 12.02
N TRP A 174 9.13 39.39 13.10
CA TRP A 174 8.89 38.28 14.03
C TRP A 174 8.08 37.15 13.39
N SER A 175 7.00 37.48 12.67
CA SER A 175 6.19 36.50 11.93
C SER A 175 7.01 35.77 10.84
N LYS A 176 7.84 36.51 10.10
CA LYS A 176 8.74 35.93 9.08
C LYS A 176 9.78 34.98 9.69
N GLY A 177 10.37 35.34 10.84
CA GLY A 177 11.32 34.48 11.56
C GLY A 177 10.67 33.22 12.12
N ARG A 178 9.43 33.33 12.64
CA ARG A 178 8.64 32.19 13.12
C ARG A 178 8.32 31.22 11.97
N PHE A 179 7.88 31.75 10.83
CA PHE A 179 7.60 30.96 9.63
C PHE A 179 8.85 30.26 9.09
N GLU A 180 9.99 30.96 9.01
CA GLU A 180 11.25 30.37 8.58
C GLU A 180 11.69 29.21 9.48
N ASN A 181 11.52 29.35 10.80
CA ASN A 181 11.88 28.30 11.75
C ASN A 181 10.99 27.04 11.62
N GLU A 182 9.68 27.22 11.47
CA GLU A 182 8.74 26.10 11.23
C GLU A 182 9.01 25.43 9.87
N ASN A 183 9.35 26.22 8.84
CA ASN A 183 9.71 25.72 7.52
C ASN A 183 11.02 24.92 7.56
N GLN A 184 12.04 25.39 8.28
CA GLN A 184 13.31 24.68 8.51
C GLN A 184 13.08 23.35 9.25
N GLU A 185 12.21 23.32 10.27
CA GLU A 185 11.82 22.07 10.93
C GLU A 185 11.13 21.09 9.97
N MET A 186 10.19 21.57 9.16
CA MET A 186 9.52 20.75 8.14
C MET A 186 10.50 20.22 7.09
N LEU A 187 11.46 21.04 6.66
CA LEU A 187 12.50 20.65 5.71
C LEU A 187 13.39 19.56 6.31
N ARG A 188 13.86 19.72 7.55
CA ARG A 188 14.67 18.71 8.25
C ARG A 188 13.92 17.41 8.44
N ARG A 189 12.65 17.45 8.87
CA ARG A 189 11.79 16.25 9.02
C ARG A 189 11.58 15.57 7.67
N SER A 190 11.37 16.34 6.60
CA SER A 190 11.21 15.82 5.24
C SER A 190 12.48 15.17 4.70
N MET A 191 13.64 15.77 4.91
CA MET A 191 14.95 15.22 4.53
C MET A 191 15.26 13.92 5.28
N LYS A 192 14.96 13.85 6.58
CA LYS A 192 15.15 12.63 7.39
C LYS A 192 14.32 11.46 6.87
N ILE A 193 13.10 11.76 6.39
CA ILE A 193 12.21 10.77 5.78
C ILE A 193 12.68 10.35 4.40
N ALA A 194 13.12 11.30 3.57
CA ALA A 194 13.69 11.00 2.26
C ALA A 194 14.90 10.06 2.38
N TRP A 195 15.78 10.33 3.36
CA TRP A 195 16.94 9.49 3.63
C TRP A 195 16.56 8.08 4.12
N THR A 196 15.63 7.99 5.08
CA THR A 196 15.12 6.69 5.56
C THR A 196 14.45 5.90 4.42
N ARG A 197 13.71 6.58 3.55
CA ARG A 197 13.03 5.96 2.41
C ARG A 197 14.01 5.50 1.33
N SER A 198 15.06 6.28 1.05
CA SER A 198 16.12 5.88 0.12
C SER A 198 16.86 4.65 0.61
N PHE A 199 17.19 4.60 1.91
CA PHE A 199 17.85 3.44 2.51
C PHE A 199 16.98 2.18 2.47
N VAL A 200 15.66 2.30 2.65
CA VAL A 200 14.73 1.15 2.64
C VAL A 200 14.31 0.69 1.25
N LEU A 201 14.25 1.58 0.24
CA LEU A 201 13.87 1.21 -1.14
C LEU A 201 15.04 0.75 -2.00
N GLN A 202 16.27 1.02 -1.57
CA GLN A 202 17.49 0.78 -2.35
C GLN A 202 18.35 -0.36 -1.75
N CYS A 203 17.90 -0.96 -0.66
CA CYS A 203 18.33 -2.27 -0.14
C CYS A 203 17.28 -3.33 -0.50
#